data_AF-A0A388LR36-F1
#
_entry.id   AF-A0A388LR36-F1
#
_cell.length_a   1.000
_cell.length_b   1.000
_cell.length_c   1.000
_cell.angle_alpha   90.00
_cell.angle_beta   90.00
_cell.angle_gamma   90.00
#
_symmetry.space_group_name_H-M   'P 1'
#
loop_
_entity.id
_entity.type
_entity.pdbx_description
1 polymer ?
#
loop_
_entity_poly.entity_id
_entity_poly.type
_entity_poly.pdbx_seq_one_letter_code
_entity_poly.pdbx_strand_id
1 'polypeptide(L)'
;MPVGAELVNMPVGAELVKFNMPVGPELVNMPVGAELVVPANGAAMVATAEGHSAAGPITTAKGEEQQGNGCAGMTGQQRRLQFLLLCDAFNSMTQRAKLELESLGHEAVVGVWETKGATVAMIKQVKPDVILCPYLTKFVPASIYENRDVPCIIVHPGIEGDRGMSSIDWALHDGAKEWGVTLLQADREMDAGPIWATKTFFIEREHPTKSSLYRIECIDAAMVCIREFVSKLQSGQQPRPLDYSKPDVKGRLRPRMLTDDRIVDWNLSAQEIAPIVRCCDSQPGAMGTILNKLVHLYGAHVEKQPDTILKALVDERQPGDVIGSRHNAILVRCGDETALWISHVRLATSLIKLPATMALFPDAEPPIELPHIAEPKFVLPFGQWPAASTLQEIFLWQRARIAYLWFDFYNGAMNTEQCQRLTQTITEIEKDESTDVMVLMGGRDFFSNDIHLNTIEAADDPAEESWRNIHAIDDVVKCILTSTKLTIAALVGNAGAGGVMTAIAADLTWTHANAVLHPSYKAMDLFGSEY
;
A
#
# COMPACT_ATOMS: atom_id res chain seq x y z
N MET A 1 -27.04 29.75 -24.18
CA MET A 1 -26.36 28.45 -24.35
C MET A 1 -25.77 28.08 -23.00
N PRO A 2 -26.23 27.01 -22.31
CA PRO A 2 -25.58 26.60 -21.09
C PRO A 2 -24.36 25.74 -21.42
N VAL A 3 -23.23 26.14 -20.85
CA VAL A 3 -21.94 25.45 -20.89
C VAL A 3 -22.03 24.25 -19.95
N GLY A 4 -21.78 23.06 -20.49
CA GLY A 4 -21.79 21.81 -19.74
C GLY A 4 -20.66 21.75 -18.72
N ALA A 5 -21.00 21.42 -17.48
CA ALA A 5 -20.05 20.96 -16.49
C ALA A 5 -19.80 19.47 -16.74
N GLU A 6 -18.57 19.11 -17.13
CA GLU A 6 -18.13 17.72 -17.13
C GLU A 6 -18.08 17.22 -15.67
N LEU A 7 -18.91 16.22 -15.39
CA LEU A 7 -18.84 15.42 -14.18
C LEU A 7 -17.52 14.64 -14.20
N VAL A 8 -16.60 15.01 -13.31
CA VAL A 8 -15.46 14.16 -12.96
C VAL A 8 -16.04 12.90 -12.32
N ASN A 9 -15.92 11.76 -13.00
CA ASN A 9 -16.30 10.46 -12.48
C ASN A 9 -15.54 10.20 -11.17
N MET A 10 -16.25 10.28 -10.04
CA MET A 10 -15.82 9.63 -8.80
C MET A 10 -16.12 8.13 -8.92
N PRO A 11 -15.29 7.23 -8.36
CA PRO A 11 -15.67 5.83 -8.27
C PRO A 11 -16.97 5.72 -7.47
N VAL A 12 -18.02 5.27 -8.14
CA VAL A 12 -19.31 4.96 -7.53
C VAL A 12 -19.11 3.74 -6.62
N GLY A 13 -19.30 3.92 -5.31
CA GLY A 13 -19.47 2.80 -4.36
C GLY A 13 -18.45 2.66 -3.22
N ALA A 14 -17.80 3.74 -2.75
CA ALA A 14 -17.05 3.68 -1.50
C ALA A 14 -18.00 3.86 -0.30
N GLU A 15 -18.32 2.78 0.42
CA GLU A 15 -18.90 2.88 1.76
C GLU A 15 -17.80 3.34 2.72
N LEU A 16 -17.92 4.57 3.24
CA LEU A 16 -17.09 5.05 4.33
C LEU A 16 -17.65 4.50 5.64
N VAL A 17 -16.81 3.81 6.42
CA VAL A 17 -17.20 3.27 7.73
C VAL A 17 -16.66 4.19 8.83
N LYS A 18 -17.53 4.65 9.72
CA LYS A 18 -17.11 5.37 10.94
C LYS A 18 -16.49 4.37 11.91
N PHE A 19 -15.24 4.60 12.28
CA PHE A 19 -14.54 3.77 13.27
C PHE A 19 -14.52 4.51 14.61
N ASN A 20 -15.10 3.90 15.64
CA ASN A 20 -14.98 4.37 17.03
C ASN A 20 -14.26 3.28 17.82
N MET A 21 -13.03 3.50 18.29
CA MET A 21 -12.49 2.70 19.39
C MET A 21 -13.06 3.22 20.71
N PRO A 22 -13.54 2.35 21.61
CA PRO A 22 -13.86 2.78 22.96
C PRO A 22 -12.56 3.13 23.69
N VAL A 23 -12.25 4.42 23.82
CA VAL A 23 -11.21 4.91 24.72
C VAL A 23 -11.77 4.87 26.13
N GLY A 24 -11.48 3.82 26.88
CA GLY A 24 -11.82 3.69 28.30
C GLY A 24 -10.74 4.34 29.17
N PRO A 25 -11.09 4.95 30.33
CA PRO A 25 -10.15 5.68 31.18
C PRO A 25 -9.20 4.79 32.02
N GLU A 26 -9.07 3.48 31.74
CA GLU A 26 -8.36 2.53 32.62
C GLU A 26 -6.89 2.23 32.22
N LEU A 27 -6.28 3.00 31.30
CA LEU A 27 -4.84 2.87 30.99
C LEU A 27 -3.95 3.97 31.58
N VAL A 28 -4.50 4.87 32.40
CA VAL A 28 -3.72 5.90 33.11
C VAL A 28 -3.51 5.46 34.56
N ASN A 29 -2.54 4.58 34.79
CA ASN A 29 -1.69 4.49 35.99
C ASN A 29 -0.95 3.16 36.04
N MET A 30 0.28 3.12 35.52
CA MET A 30 1.29 2.18 36.02
C MET A 30 2.50 2.97 36.52
N PRO A 31 2.96 2.75 37.77
CA PRO A 31 4.10 3.48 38.31
C PRO A 31 5.40 3.00 37.65
N VAL A 32 6.25 3.97 37.31
CA VAL A 32 7.62 3.79 36.83
C VAL A 32 8.46 3.17 37.95
N GLY A 33 9.07 2.01 37.68
CA GLY A 33 10.13 1.43 38.50
C GLY A 33 9.88 -0.02 38.92
N ALA A 34 10.33 -0.98 38.11
CA ALA A 34 10.70 -2.31 38.58
C ALA A 34 11.74 -2.91 37.62
N GLU A 35 12.97 -3.10 38.10
CA GLU A 35 14.00 -3.91 37.44
C GLU A 35 13.48 -5.35 37.28
N LEU A 36 13.51 -5.87 36.06
CA LEU A 36 13.13 -7.26 35.77
C LEU A 36 14.39 -8.08 35.45
N VAL A 37 14.78 -8.90 36.44
CA VAL A 37 15.82 -9.92 36.33
C VAL A 37 15.34 -11.03 35.40
N VAL A 38 16.06 -11.26 34.29
CA VAL A 38 15.80 -12.35 33.34
C VAL A 38 16.44 -13.64 33.85
N PRO A 39 15.71 -14.76 34.05
CA PRO A 39 16.33 -16.06 34.19
C PRO A 39 16.59 -16.67 32.81
N ALA A 40 17.84 -17.04 32.58
CA ALA A 40 18.26 -17.84 31.44
C ALA A 40 17.77 -19.29 31.58
N ASN A 41 16.99 -19.76 30.60
CA ASN A 41 17.02 -21.10 29.98
C ASN A 41 15.62 -21.56 29.50
N GLY A 42 15.51 -21.73 28.18
CA GLY A 42 14.97 -22.88 27.46
C GLY A 42 13.75 -23.66 27.98
N ALA A 43 12.74 -23.71 27.11
CA ALA A 43 11.70 -24.74 26.92
C ALA A 43 10.30 -24.50 27.52
N ALA A 44 9.36 -24.29 26.59
CA ALA A 44 7.95 -24.72 26.49
C ALA A 44 7.03 -24.69 27.73
N MET A 45 5.82 -24.14 27.57
CA MET A 45 4.56 -24.91 27.69
C MET A 45 3.32 -24.03 27.46
N VAL A 46 2.35 -24.61 26.75
CA VAL A 46 0.96 -24.16 26.67
C VAL A 46 0.30 -24.38 28.03
N ALA A 47 -0.39 -23.37 28.55
CA ALA A 47 -1.32 -23.53 29.66
C ALA A 47 -2.60 -22.72 29.41
N THR A 48 -3.69 -23.46 29.30
CA THR A 48 -5.08 -22.98 29.32
C THR A 48 -5.44 -22.40 30.69
N ALA A 49 -6.24 -21.34 30.73
CA ALA A 49 -6.99 -20.95 31.92
C ALA A 49 -8.41 -20.52 31.54
N GLU A 50 -9.38 -21.26 32.07
CA GLU A 50 -10.81 -20.97 32.03
C GLU A 50 -11.18 -19.82 32.99
N GLY A 51 -12.18 -19.03 32.58
CA GLY A 51 -13.21 -18.46 33.45
C GLY A 51 -12.85 -17.19 34.24
N HIS A 52 -13.46 -16.06 33.87
CA HIS A 52 -14.62 -15.50 34.61
C HIS A 52 -15.33 -14.46 33.72
N SER A 53 -16.65 -14.61 33.61
CA SER A 53 -17.56 -13.73 32.89
C SER A 53 -17.94 -12.50 33.70
N ALA A 54 -18.08 -11.34 33.05
CA ALA A 54 -19.31 -10.53 33.08
C ALA A 54 -19.09 -9.18 32.36
N ALA A 55 -19.69 -9.01 31.18
CA ALA A 55 -20.08 -7.69 30.68
C ALA A 55 -21.31 -7.89 29.76
N GLY A 56 -22.39 -7.18 30.08
CA GLY A 56 -23.70 -7.31 29.45
C GLY A 56 -23.78 -6.77 28.01
N PRO A 57 -24.94 -6.93 27.35
CA PRO A 57 -25.08 -6.67 25.92
C PRO A 57 -25.01 -5.18 25.58
N ILE A 58 -24.25 -4.88 24.52
CA ILE A 58 -24.18 -3.58 23.85
C ILE A 58 -25.52 -3.34 23.14
N THR A 59 -26.22 -2.28 23.51
CA THR A 59 -27.47 -1.84 22.87
C THR A 59 -27.15 -1.05 21.60
N THR A 60 -27.57 -1.57 20.44
CA THR A 60 -27.62 -0.81 19.19
C THR A 60 -28.90 0.03 19.15
N ALA A 61 -28.75 1.32 18.85
CA ALA A 61 -29.88 2.22 18.68
C ALA A 61 -30.66 1.85 17.40
N LYS A 62 -31.97 1.62 17.54
CA LYS A 62 -32.91 1.34 16.45
C LYS A 62 -33.12 2.60 15.62
N GLY A 63 -32.75 2.55 14.33
CA GLY A 63 -33.25 3.43 13.28
C GLY A 63 -34.49 2.79 12.62
N GLU A 64 -35.48 3.61 12.30
CA GLU A 64 -36.82 3.24 11.86
C GLU A 64 -36.85 2.49 10.50
N GLU A 65 -37.59 1.38 10.46
CA GLU A 65 -37.89 0.60 9.25
C GLU A 65 -38.94 1.31 8.39
N GLN A 66 -38.61 1.62 7.13
CA GLN A 66 -39.59 1.77 6.07
C GLN A 66 -39.67 0.47 5.26
N GLN A 67 -40.88 -0.08 5.20
CA GLN A 67 -41.24 -1.32 4.52
C GLN A 67 -41.08 -1.19 3.00
N GLY A 68 -40.33 -2.12 2.40
CA GLY A 68 -40.22 -2.32 0.96
C GLY A 68 -40.14 -3.81 0.62
N ASN A 69 -41.16 -4.30 -0.09
CA ASN A 69 -41.43 -5.65 -0.56
C ASN A 69 -40.23 -6.56 -0.95
N GLY A 70 -40.17 -7.73 -0.31
CA GLY A 70 -40.23 -9.05 -0.94
C GLY A 70 -39.15 -9.47 -1.94
N CYS A 71 -38.21 -10.31 -1.49
CA CYS A 71 -37.71 -11.42 -2.30
C CYS A 71 -37.62 -12.69 -1.44
N ALA A 72 -38.36 -13.71 -1.86
CA ALA A 72 -38.50 -14.97 -1.15
C ALA A 72 -37.29 -15.89 -1.38
N GLY A 73 -36.76 -16.42 -0.27
CA GLY A 73 -36.37 -17.83 -0.12
C GLY A 73 -35.19 -18.38 -0.93
N MET A 74 -34.00 -18.36 -0.31
CA MET A 74 -33.05 -19.48 -0.33
C MET A 74 -32.22 -19.47 0.96
N THR A 75 -32.78 -19.95 2.07
CA THR A 75 -32.02 -20.25 3.29
C THR A 75 -31.40 -21.64 3.18
N GLY A 76 -30.46 -21.81 2.25
CA GLY A 76 -29.49 -22.88 2.34
C GLY A 76 -28.44 -22.45 3.34
N GLN A 77 -28.33 -23.14 4.48
CA GLN A 77 -27.34 -22.83 5.51
C GLN A 77 -25.94 -22.94 4.87
N GLN A 78 -25.27 -21.79 4.62
CA GLN A 78 -23.95 -21.78 4.01
C GLN A 78 -22.98 -22.58 4.89
N ARG A 79 -22.36 -23.61 4.32
CA ARG A 79 -21.33 -24.38 5.02
C ARG A 79 -20.17 -23.45 5.36
N ARG A 80 -19.77 -23.43 6.63
CA ARG A 80 -18.51 -22.82 7.08
C ARG A 80 -17.35 -23.64 6.53
N LEU A 81 -16.49 -22.99 5.74
CA LEU A 81 -15.33 -23.59 5.12
C LEU A 81 -14.06 -23.22 5.89
N GLN A 82 -13.08 -24.10 5.85
CA GLN A 82 -11.74 -23.85 6.35
C GLN A 82 -10.76 -23.61 5.20
N PHE A 83 -10.23 -22.39 5.13
CA PHE A 83 -9.25 -21.96 4.14
C PHE A 83 -7.83 -22.05 4.72
N LEU A 84 -6.91 -22.58 3.93
CA LEU A 84 -5.47 -22.34 4.12
C LEU A 84 -5.00 -21.30 3.10
N LEU A 85 -4.58 -20.14 3.59
CA LEU A 85 -3.95 -19.09 2.79
C LEU A 85 -2.46 -19.40 2.64
N LEU A 86 -2.09 -20.11 1.56
CA LEU A 86 -0.71 -20.49 1.28
C LEU A 86 0.00 -19.36 0.53
N CYS A 87 0.97 -18.72 1.17
CA CYS A 87 1.62 -17.52 0.64
C CYS A 87 3.13 -17.46 0.90
N ASP A 88 3.86 -16.70 0.10
CA ASP A 88 5.28 -16.39 0.34
C ASP A 88 5.47 -15.52 1.60
N ALA A 89 4.51 -14.63 1.87
CA ALA A 89 4.50 -13.74 3.02
C ALA A 89 3.07 -13.31 3.36
N PHE A 90 2.83 -12.91 4.61
CA PHE A 90 1.56 -12.33 5.06
C PHE A 90 1.42 -10.86 4.61
N ASN A 91 1.43 -10.64 3.29
CA ASN A 91 1.39 -9.32 2.67
C ASN A 91 -0.04 -8.72 2.66
N SER A 92 -0.20 -7.54 2.04
CA SER A 92 -1.48 -6.82 1.97
C SER A 92 -2.62 -7.65 1.35
N MET A 93 -2.37 -8.41 0.27
CA MET A 93 -3.39 -9.27 -0.36
C MET A 93 -3.78 -10.42 0.57
N THR A 94 -2.81 -11.08 1.19
CA THR A 94 -3.09 -12.18 2.14
C THR A 94 -3.86 -11.69 3.35
N GLN A 95 -3.48 -10.54 3.92
CA GLN A 95 -4.20 -9.90 5.02
C GLN A 95 -5.65 -9.58 4.64
N ARG A 96 -5.86 -8.94 3.48
CA ARG A 96 -7.21 -8.58 3.02
C ARG A 96 -8.06 -9.80 2.70
N ALA A 97 -7.48 -10.83 2.06
CA ALA A 97 -8.18 -12.09 1.78
C ALA A 97 -8.60 -12.81 3.07
N LYS A 98 -7.74 -12.82 4.09
CA LYS A 98 -8.08 -13.37 5.42
C LYS A 98 -9.31 -12.66 6.01
N LEU A 99 -9.26 -11.33 6.09
CA LEU A 99 -10.35 -10.52 6.65
C LEU A 99 -11.66 -10.70 5.86
N GLU A 100 -11.56 -10.76 4.53
CA GLU A 100 -12.73 -10.98 3.66
C GLU A 100 -13.38 -12.34 3.96
N LEU A 101 -12.60 -13.42 3.98
CA LEU A 101 -13.12 -14.76 4.25
C LEU A 101 -13.73 -14.87 5.66
N GLU A 102 -13.09 -14.27 6.66
CA GLU A 102 -13.62 -14.23 8.03
C GLU A 102 -14.93 -13.45 8.12
N SER A 103 -15.05 -12.34 7.38
CA SER A 103 -16.30 -11.55 7.31
C SER A 103 -17.46 -12.33 6.65
N LEU A 104 -17.14 -13.25 5.75
CA LEU A 104 -18.10 -14.19 5.14
C LEU A 104 -18.44 -15.39 6.05
N GLY A 105 -17.90 -15.44 7.28
CA GLY A 105 -18.14 -16.50 8.25
C GLY A 105 -17.28 -17.76 8.05
N HIS A 106 -16.18 -17.67 7.30
CA HIS A 106 -15.24 -18.78 7.08
C HIS A 106 -14.03 -18.72 8.04
N GLU A 107 -13.33 -19.84 8.17
CA GLU A 107 -12.03 -19.87 8.86
C GLU A 107 -10.91 -19.65 7.84
N ALA A 108 -9.93 -18.81 8.17
CA ALA A 108 -8.78 -18.56 7.32
C ALA A 108 -7.49 -18.66 8.12
N VAL A 109 -6.76 -19.75 7.90
CA VAL A 109 -5.44 -20.02 8.49
C VAL A 109 -4.35 -19.57 7.53
N VAL A 110 -3.37 -18.80 8.01
CA VAL A 110 -2.24 -18.36 7.19
C VAL A 110 -1.13 -19.41 7.23
N GLY A 111 -0.69 -19.85 6.06
CA GLY A 111 0.43 -20.76 5.87
C GLY A 111 1.54 -20.10 5.07
N VAL A 112 2.58 -19.62 5.76
CA VAL A 112 3.75 -19.05 5.08
C VAL A 112 4.60 -20.18 4.50
N TRP A 113 4.99 -20.04 3.24
CA TRP A 113 5.82 -21.01 2.56
C TRP A 113 7.26 -20.97 3.11
N GLU A 114 7.72 -22.08 3.66
CA GLU A 114 9.13 -22.27 4.05
C GLU A 114 9.84 -23.23 3.09
N THR A 115 9.41 -24.49 3.09
CA THR A 115 9.94 -25.55 2.24
C THR A 115 8.80 -26.42 1.72
N LYS A 116 9.04 -27.12 0.60
CA LYS A 116 8.06 -28.07 0.04
C LYS A 116 7.61 -29.12 1.08
N GLY A 117 8.53 -29.64 1.88
CA GLY A 117 8.22 -30.64 2.91
C GLY A 117 7.35 -30.06 4.04
N ALA A 118 7.73 -28.89 4.56
CA ALA A 118 6.98 -28.19 5.61
C ALA A 118 5.57 -27.82 5.14
N THR A 119 5.42 -27.31 3.91
CA THR A 119 4.11 -26.97 3.33
C THR A 119 3.19 -28.19 3.21
N VAL A 120 3.71 -29.34 2.75
CA VAL A 120 2.92 -30.58 2.68
C VAL A 120 2.51 -31.05 4.08
N ALA A 121 3.39 -30.95 5.07
CA ALA A 121 3.07 -31.31 6.45
C ALA A 121 2.00 -30.38 7.04
N MET A 122 2.11 -29.08 6.80
CA MET A 122 1.14 -28.07 7.23
C MET A 122 -0.25 -28.33 6.64
N ILE A 123 -0.35 -28.60 5.33
CA ILE A 123 -1.64 -28.92 4.68
C ILE A 123 -2.29 -30.15 5.32
N LYS A 124 -1.50 -31.19 5.63
CA LYS A 124 -2.00 -32.39 6.31
C LYS A 124 -2.47 -32.13 7.74
N GLN A 125 -1.84 -31.19 8.43
CA GLN A 125 -2.19 -30.80 9.79
C GLN A 125 -3.47 -29.95 9.82
N VAL A 126 -3.54 -28.93 8.96
CA VAL A 126 -4.69 -28.02 8.87
C VAL A 126 -5.92 -28.74 8.35
N LYS A 127 -5.76 -29.61 7.33
CA LYS A 127 -6.87 -30.29 6.62
C LYS A 127 -7.90 -29.28 6.04
N PRO A 128 -7.44 -28.34 5.21
CA PRO A 128 -8.32 -27.30 4.68
C PRO A 128 -9.37 -27.87 3.72
N ASP A 129 -10.52 -27.22 3.66
CA ASP A 129 -11.52 -27.41 2.59
C ASP A 129 -11.04 -26.75 1.29
N VAL A 130 -10.28 -25.65 1.39
CA VAL A 130 -9.75 -24.90 0.24
C VAL A 130 -8.34 -24.41 0.55
N ILE A 131 -7.44 -24.54 -0.42
CA ILE A 131 -6.14 -23.84 -0.39
C ILE A 131 -6.26 -22.63 -1.31
N LEU A 132 -6.10 -21.43 -0.77
CA LEU A 132 -6.05 -20.18 -1.54
C LEU A 132 -4.63 -19.63 -1.52
N CYS A 133 -4.09 -19.30 -2.68
CA CYS A 133 -2.76 -18.75 -2.87
C CYS A 133 -2.87 -17.27 -3.29
N PRO A 134 -3.05 -16.34 -2.33
CA PRO A 134 -3.20 -14.92 -2.63
C PRO A 134 -1.89 -14.26 -3.10
N TYR A 135 -0.74 -14.79 -2.70
CA TYR A 135 0.58 -14.30 -3.09
C TYR A 135 1.60 -15.43 -2.96
N LEU A 136 1.97 -16.05 -4.09
CA LEU A 136 2.90 -17.18 -4.11
C LEU A 136 3.83 -17.08 -5.32
N THR A 137 5.15 -17.11 -5.10
CA THR A 137 6.13 -17.17 -6.20
C THR A 137 6.64 -18.58 -6.47
N LYS A 138 6.25 -19.54 -5.62
CA LYS A 138 6.70 -20.93 -5.66
C LYS A 138 5.72 -21.79 -6.45
N PHE A 139 6.25 -22.79 -7.14
CA PHE A 139 5.42 -23.81 -7.76
C PHE A 139 4.78 -24.71 -6.70
N VAL A 140 3.45 -24.80 -6.74
CA VAL A 140 2.69 -25.74 -5.91
C VAL A 140 3.03 -27.18 -6.36
N PRO A 141 3.36 -28.10 -5.44
CA PRO A 141 3.61 -29.50 -5.77
C PRO A 141 2.41 -30.21 -6.41
N ALA A 142 2.67 -31.14 -7.33
CA ALA A 142 1.64 -31.99 -7.96
C ALA A 142 0.75 -32.70 -6.95
N SER A 143 1.33 -33.24 -5.87
CA SER A 143 0.58 -33.88 -4.78
C SER A 143 -0.45 -32.98 -4.09
N ILE A 144 -0.38 -31.66 -4.28
CA ILE A 144 -1.33 -30.69 -3.75
C ILE A 144 -2.35 -30.29 -4.82
N TYR A 145 -1.92 -29.86 -6.01
CA TYR A 145 -2.86 -29.38 -7.04
C TYR A 145 -3.63 -30.50 -7.76
N GLU A 146 -3.10 -31.74 -7.79
CA GLU A 146 -3.81 -32.90 -8.35
C GLU A 146 -4.86 -33.47 -7.39
N ASN A 147 -4.88 -33.03 -6.13
CA ASN A 147 -5.89 -33.45 -5.16
C ASN A 147 -7.24 -32.83 -5.51
N ARG A 148 -8.19 -33.68 -5.96
CA ARG A 148 -9.53 -33.24 -6.37
C ARG A 148 -10.47 -32.95 -5.19
N ASP A 149 -10.15 -33.42 -3.99
CA ASP A 149 -10.99 -33.22 -2.81
C ASP A 149 -10.77 -31.83 -2.18
N VAL A 150 -9.60 -31.22 -2.41
CA VAL A 150 -9.22 -29.92 -1.85
C VAL A 150 -8.78 -28.99 -2.99
N PRO A 151 -9.64 -28.08 -3.48
CA PRO A 151 -9.25 -27.15 -4.52
C PRO A 151 -8.09 -26.25 -4.06
N CYS A 152 -7.05 -26.16 -4.90
CA CYS A 152 -5.97 -25.21 -4.76
C CYS A 152 -6.15 -24.07 -5.77
N ILE A 153 -6.40 -22.86 -5.28
CA ILE A 153 -6.80 -21.70 -6.08
C ILE A 153 -5.68 -20.66 -6.04
N ILE A 154 -5.25 -20.20 -7.21
CA ILE A 154 -4.25 -19.13 -7.37
C ILE A 154 -4.97 -17.82 -7.63
N VAL A 155 -4.57 -16.76 -6.92
CA VAL A 155 -4.95 -15.39 -7.25
C VAL A 155 -3.89 -14.82 -8.19
N HIS A 156 -4.21 -14.78 -9.48
CA HIS A 156 -3.32 -14.21 -10.49
C HIS A 156 -3.64 -12.74 -10.71
N PRO A 157 -2.69 -11.79 -10.51
CA PRO A 157 -2.92 -10.37 -10.68
C PRO A 157 -2.89 -9.93 -12.16
N GLY A 158 -3.65 -10.66 -12.99
CA GLY A 158 -3.77 -10.44 -14.42
C GLY A 158 -5.18 -10.72 -14.92
N ILE A 159 -5.52 -10.09 -16.06
CA ILE A 159 -6.73 -10.38 -16.82
C ILE A 159 -6.78 -11.85 -17.25
N GLU A 160 -7.96 -12.30 -17.65
CA GLU A 160 -8.13 -13.65 -18.13
C GLU A 160 -7.19 -13.99 -19.31
N GLY A 161 -6.51 -15.13 -19.18
CA GLY A 161 -5.54 -15.63 -20.15
C GLY A 161 -4.14 -15.06 -20.01
N ASP A 162 -3.94 -14.04 -19.15
CA ASP A 162 -2.61 -13.56 -18.79
C ASP A 162 -1.92 -14.60 -17.92
N ARG A 163 -0.68 -14.93 -18.25
CA ARG A 163 0.10 -15.96 -17.54
C ARG A 163 1.53 -15.51 -17.35
N GLY A 164 2.11 -15.87 -16.20
CA GLY A 164 3.52 -15.64 -15.92
C GLY A 164 3.77 -14.76 -14.69
N MET A 165 5.02 -14.80 -14.22
CA MET A 165 5.42 -14.26 -12.91
C MET A 165 5.52 -12.72 -12.85
N SER A 166 5.47 -12.02 -13.99
CA SER A 166 5.71 -10.57 -14.09
C SER A 166 4.50 -9.83 -14.66
N SER A 167 3.31 -10.29 -14.32
CA SER A 167 2.02 -9.85 -14.86
C SER A 167 1.81 -8.33 -14.74
N ILE A 168 1.84 -7.77 -13.52
CA ILE A 168 1.72 -6.31 -13.30
C ILE A 168 2.89 -5.53 -13.91
N ASP A 169 4.11 -6.08 -13.82
CA ASP A 169 5.31 -5.43 -14.37
C ASP A 169 5.13 -5.16 -15.87
N TRP A 170 4.70 -6.17 -16.63
CA TRP A 170 4.41 -6.03 -18.05
C TRP A 170 3.18 -5.16 -18.33
N ALA A 171 2.14 -5.22 -17.49
CA ALA A 171 0.96 -4.37 -17.66
C ALA A 171 1.34 -2.87 -17.61
N LEU A 172 2.18 -2.48 -16.66
CA LEU A 172 2.66 -1.11 -16.53
C LEU A 172 3.69 -0.74 -17.60
N HIS A 173 4.63 -1.64 -17.90
CA HIS A 173 5.64 -1.44 -18.93
C HIS A 173 5.00 -1.23 -20.31
N ASP A 174 3.99 -2.04 -20.68
CA ASP A 174 3.30 -1.95 -21.96
C ASP A 174 2.23 -0.83 -22.00
N GLY A 175 2.07 -0.07 -20.91
CA GLY A 175 1.10 1.03 -20.83
C GLY A 175 -0.38 0.58 -20.89
N ALA A 176 -0.70 -0.59 -20.32
CA ALA A 176 -2.05 -1.13 -20.32
C ALA A 176 -3.08 -0.15 -19.73
N LYS A 177 -4.25 -0.05 -20.37
CA LYS A 177 -5.37 0.81 -19.94
C LYS A 177 -6.47 0.06 -19.21
N GLU A 178 -6.54 -1.25 -19.43
CA GLU A 178 -7.45 -2.17 -18.76
C GLU A 178 -6.60 -3.31 -18.20
N TRP A 179 -6.86 -3.69 -16.96
CA TRP A 179 -6.22 -4.84 -16.32
C TRP A 179 -7.23 -5.60 -15.45
N GLY A 180 -6.78 -6.55 -14.62
CA GLY A 180 -7.69 -7.36 -13.83
C GLY A 180 -7.00 -8.38 -12.93
N VAL A 181 -7.83 -9.17 -12.27
CA VAL A 181 -7.43 -10.32 -11.45
C VAL A 181 -8.25 -11.52 -11.85
N THR A 182 -7.60 -12.68 -11.90
CA THR A 182 -8.22 -13.98 -12.22
C THR A 182 -7.93 -14.96 -11.08
N LEU A 183 -8.98 -15.57 -10.54
CA LEU A 183 -8.87 -16.74 -9.66
C LEU A 183 -8.95 -18.00 -10.51
N LEU A 184 -7.88 -18.79 -10.48
CA LEU A 184 -7.74 -20.00 -11.28
C LEU A 184 -7.37 -21.20 -10.43
N GLN A 185 -7.80 -22.37 -10.84
CA GLN A 185 -7.38 -23.63 -10.26
C GLN A 185 -5.89 -23.85 -10.57
N ALA A 186 -5.09 -24.20 -9.57
CA ALA A 186 -3.70 -24.58 -9.77
C ALA A 186 -3.63 -25.81 -10.69
N ASP A 187 -2.70 -25.77 -11.65
CA ASP A 187 -2.49 -26.82 -12.64
C ASP A 187 -0.98 -26.99 -12.91
N ARG A 188 -0.62 -28.01 -13.68
CA ARG A 188 0.75 -28.30 -14.11
C ARG A 188 1.35 -27.15 -14.93
N GLU A 189 0.55 -26.55 -15.80
CA GLU A 189 0.95 -25.38 -16.58
C GLU A 189 0.67 -24.09 -15.81
N MET A 190 1.69 -23.22 -15.73
CA MET A 190 1.61 -21.95 -14.98
C MET A 190 0.44 -21.10 -15.48
N ASP A 191 -0.43 -20.72 -14.54
CA ASP A 191 -1.59 -19.85 -14.73
C ASP A 191 -2.54 -20.29 -15.88
N ALA A 192 -2.53 -21.57 -16.25
CA ALA A 192 -3.33 -22.11 -17.36
C ALA A 192 -4.57 -22.88 -16.91
N GLY A 193 -4.75 -23.05 -15.60
CA GLY A 193 -5.82 -23.88 -15.06
C GLY A 193 -7.22 -23.28 -15.24
N PRO A 194 -8.27 -24.09 -15.00
CA PRO A 194 -9.65 -23.64 -15.06
C PRO A 194 -9.94 -22.39 -14.20
N ILE A 195 -10.76 -21.48 -14.72
CA ILE A 195 -11.06 -20.18 -14.13
C ILE A 195 -12.32 -20.26 -13.28
N TRP A 196 -12.21 -19.75 -12.06
CA TRP A 196 -13.32 -19.60 -11.13
C TRP A 196 -13.99 -18.24 -11.22
N ALA A 197 -13.20 -17.16 -11.27
CA ALA A 197 -13.70 -15.79 -11.34
C ALA A 197 -12.65 -14.87 -11.97
N THR A 198 -13.11 -13.82 -12.65
CA THR A 198 -12.26 -12.77 -13.19
C THR A 198 -12.95 -11.43 -12.99
N LYS A 199 -12.20 -10.43 -12.53
CA LYS A 199 -12.66 -9.05 -12.42
C LYS A 199 -11.66 -8.13 -13.12
N THR A 200 -12.12 -7.39 -14.12
CA THR A 200 -11.34 -6.34 -14.79
C THR A 200 -11.61 -4.95 -14.20
N PHE A 201 -10.66 -4.05 -14.43
CA PHE A 201 -10.71 -2.64 -14.05
C PHE A 201 -9.90 -1.78 -15.04
N PHE A 202 -10.20 -0.49 -15.10
CA PHE A 202 -9.41 0.48 -15.87
C PHE A 202 -8.27 1.06 -15.03
N ILE A 203 -7.12 1.26 -15.65
CA ILE A 203 -5.97 1.94 -15.06
C ILE A 203 -6.10 3.43 -15.40
N GLU A 204 -6.90 4.14 -14.61
CA GLU A 204 -7.20 5.57 -14.82
C GLU A 204 -6.19 6.50 -14.16
N ARG A 205 -5.44 6.02 -13.16
CA ARG A 205 -4.43 6.81 -12.46
C ARG A 205 -3.30 7.18 -13.43
N GLU A 206 -2.84 8.43 -13.36
CA GLU A 206 -1.81 8.94 -14.28
C GLU A 206 -0.43 8.30 -14.02
N HIS A 207 -0.12 7.96 -12.77
CA HIS A 207 1.22 7.53 -12.33
C HIS A 207 1.22 6.32 -11.36
N PRO A 208 0.56 5.20 -11.69
CA PRO A 208 0.58 4.03 -10.84
C PRO A 208 1.97 3.40 -10.82
N THR A 209 2.46 3.07 -9.62
CA THR A 209 3.55 2.11 -9.43
C THR A 209 3.00 0.69 -9.39
N LYS A 210 3.82 -0.33 -9.65
CA LYS A 210 3.45 -1.75 -9.53
C LYS A 210 2.82 -2.04 -8.17
N SER A 211 3.42 -1.51 -7.10
CA SER A 211 2.96 -1.75 -5.74
C SER A 211 1.65 -1.02 -5.42
N SER A 212 1.44 0.18 -5.96
CA SER A 212 0.17 0.89 -5.83
C SER A 212 -0.96 0.18 -6.58
N LEU A 213 -0.72 -0.28 -7.81
CA LEU A 213 -1.70 -1.01 -8.62
C LEU A 213 -2.10 -2.33 -7.96
N TYR A 214 -1.11 -3.00 -7.36
CA TYR A 214 -1.33 -4.20 -6.57
C TYR A 214 -2.22 -3.91 -5.35
N ARG A 215 -1.92 -2.87 -4.57
CA ARG A 215 -2.60 -2.58 -3.30
C ARG A 215 -4.01 -2.02 -3.45
N ILE A 216 -4.27 -1.28 -4.54
CA ILE A 216 -5.56 -0.61 -4.74
C ILE A 216 -6.41 -1.47 -5.67
N GLU A 217 -6.18 -1.39 -6.98
CA GLU A 217 -7.09 -1.98 -7.96
C GLU A 217 -7.07 -3.52 -7.95
N CYS A 218 -5.89 -4.14 -7.81
CA CYS A 218 -5.80 -5.60 -7.82
C CYS A 218 -6.41 -6.22 -6.57
N ILE A 219 -6.16 -5.68 -5.37
CA ILE A 219 -6.76 -6.19 -4.13
C ILE A 219 -8.29 -6.07 -4.20
N ASP A 220 -8.82 -4.92 -4.64
CA ASP A 220 -10.26 -4.72 -4.78
C ASP A 220 -10.90 -5.72 -5.74
N ALA A 221 -10.28 -5.93 -6.91
CA ALA A 221 -10.71 -6.92 -7.88
C ALA A 221 -10.61 -8.36 -7.34
N ALA A 222 -9.56 -8.67 -6.57
CA ALA A 222 -9.37 -9.97 -5.95
C ALA A 222 -10.47 -10.27 -4.92
N MET A 223 -10.89 -9.30 -4.12
CA MET A 223 -11.97 -9.51 -3.14
C MET A 223 -13.31 -9.81 -3.81
N VAL A 224 -13.61 -9.13 -4.93
CA VAL A 224 -14.78 -9.47 -5.77
C VAL A 224 -14.69 -10.91 -6.26
N CYS A 225 -13.52 -11.31 -6.77
CA CYS A 225 -13.31 -12.68 -7.26
C CYS A 225 -13.41 -13.72 -6.15
N ILE A 226 -12.90 -13.44 -4.94
CA ILE A 226 -12.97 -14.35 -3.79
C ILE A 226 -14.43 -14.57 -3.38
N ARG A 227 -15.24 -13.50 -3.30
CA ARG A 227 -16.68 -13.63 -3.00
C ARG A 227 -17.40 -14.47 -4.05
N GLU A 228 -17.12 -14.23 -5.33
CA GLU A 228 -17.70 -15.01 -6.43
C GLU A 228 -17.26 -16.49 -6.36
N PHE A 229 -15.98 -16.74 -6.11
CA PHE A 229 -15.44 -18.09 -5.94
C PHE A 229 -16.15 -18.85 -4.81
N VAL A 230 -16.25 -18.24 -3.62
CA VAL A 230 -16.94 -18.82 -2.47
C VAL A 230 -18.38 -19.18 -2.81
N SER A 231 -19.11 -18.25 -3.45
CA SER A 231 -20.50 -18.47 -3.86
C SER A 231 -20.64 -19.63 -4.86
N LYS A 232 -19.76 -19.70 -5.86
CA LYS A 232 -19.72 -20.79 -6.85
C LYS A 232 -19.42 -22.13 -6.20
N LEU A 233 -18.42 -22.17 -5.33
CA LEU A 233 -18.03 -23.38 -4.62
C LEU A 233 -19.18 -23.93 -3.76
N GLN A 234 -19.85 -23.06 -2.99
CA GLN A 234 -20.98 -23.46 -2.15
C GLN A 234 -22.23 -23.88 -2.93
N SER A 235 -22.44 -23.32 -4.13
CA SER A 235 -23.53 -23.72 -5.03
C SER A 235 -23.19 -24.94 -5.90
N GLY A 236 -21.99 -25.53 -5.75
CA GLY A 236 -21.55 -26.69 -6.51
C GLY A 236 -21.21 -26.41 -7.99
N GLN A 237 -21.06 -25.13 -8.36
CA GLN A 237 -20.62 -24.75 -9.69
C GLN A 237 -19.16 -25.14 -9.89
N GLN A 238 -18.82 -25.49 -11.13
CA GLN A 238 -17.47 -25.91 -11.52
C GLN A 238 -16.74 -24.75 -12.22
N PRO A 239 -15.40 -24.71 -12.14
CA PRO A 239 -14.63 -23.73 -12.90
C PRO A 239 -14.72 -24.05 -14.39
N ARG A 240 -14.60 -23.01 -15.22
CA ARG A 240 -14.61 -23.15 -16.68
C ARG A 240 -13.19 -23.26 -17.23
N PRO A 241 -12.94 -24.01 -18.31
CA PRO A 241 -11.62 -24.03 -18.93
C PRO A 241 -11.25 -22.64 -19.47
N LEU A 242 -9.95 -22.34 -19.47
CA LEU A 242 -9.38 -21.22 -20.21
C LEU A 242 -9.48 -21.50 -21.71
N ASP A 243 -10.03 -20.55 -22.46
CA ASP A 243 -10.30 -20.70 -23.90
C ASP A 243 -9.89 -19.44 -24.66
N TYR A 244 -8.71 -19.49 -25.28
CA TYR A 244 -8.14 -18.40 -26.08
C TYR A 244 -8.90 -18.13 -27.40
N SER A 245 -9.88 -18.96 -27.78
CA SER A 245 -10.71 -18.67 -28.96
C SER A 245 -11.77 -17.61 -28.69
N LYS A 246 -12.04 -17.30 -27.41
CA LYS A 246 -13.04 -16.30 -27.01
C LYS A 246 -12.49 -14.88 -27.16
N PRO A 247 -13.24 -13.95 -27.80
CA PRO A 247 -12.80 -12.57 -27.98
C PRO A 247 -12.49 -11.79 -26.68
N ASP A 248 -13.15 -12.14 -25.59
CA ASP A 248 -12.99 -11.47 -24.30
C ASP A 248 -11.72 -11.90 -23.53
N VAL A 249 -11.05 -12.96 -23.99
CA VAL A 249 -9.77 -13.43 -23.43
C VAL A 249 -8.62 -12.67 -24.08
N LYS A 250 -8.25 -11.54 -23.47
CA LYS A 250 -7.23 -10.62 -24.00
C LYS A 250 -5.81 -10.89 -23.48
N GLY A 251 -5.67 -11.71 -22.43
CA GLY A 251 -4.37 -12.03 -21.85
C GLY A 251 -3.55 -13.01 -22.70
N ARG A 252 -2.26 -13.15 -22.37
CA ARG A 252 -1.33 -14.07 -23.04
C ARG A 252 -0.28 -14.59 -22.06
N LEU A 253 0.43 -15.65 -22.46
CA LEU A 253 1.67 -16.02 -21.77
C LEU A 253 2.72 -14.93 -21.97
N ARG A 254 3.27 -14.45 -20.85
CA ARG A 254 4.33 -13.44 -20.84
C ARG A 254 5.64 -14.07 -20.35
N PRO A 255 6.79 -13.66 -20.93
CA PRO A 255 8.07 -14.06 -20.39
C PRO A 255 8.25 -13.47 -18.98
N ARG A 256 9.09 -14.10 -18.16
CA ARG A 256 9.54 -13.44 -16.94
C ARG A 256 10.36 -12.20 -17.33
N MET A 257 10.04 -11.06 -16.73
CA MET A 257 10.82 -9.84 -16.92
C MET A 257 12.16 -10.00 -16.19
N LEU A 258 13.26 -9.87 -16.94
CA LEU A 258 14.64 -10.07 -16.50
C LEU A 258 15.28 -8.75 -16.07
N THR A 259 16.56 -8.79 -15.75
CA THR A 259 17.35 -7.61 -15.38
C THR A 259 17.44 -6.62 -16.54
N ASP A 260 17.71 -7.09 -17.75
CA ASP A 260 17.91 -6.25 -18.93
C ASP A 260 16.66 -5.42 -19.30
N ASP A 261 15.47 -5.96 -19.02
CA ASP A 261 14.18 -5.26 -19.21
C ASP A 261 13.97 -4.09 -18.24
N ARG A 262 14.85 -3.94 -17.24
CA ARG A 262 14.69 -3.01 -16.10
C ARG A 262 15.82 -2.00 -16.01
N ILE A 263 16.72 -1.96 -17.01
CA ILE A 263 17.81 -1.00 -17.05
C ILE A 263 17.29 0.33 -17.60
N VAL A 264 17.55 1.40 -16.87
CA VAL A 264 17.27 2.77 -17.32
C VAL A 264 18.36 3.22 -18.27
N ASP A 265 17.98 3.54 -19.50
CA ASP A 265 18.77 4.35 -20.41
C ASP A 265 18.40 5.82 -20.21
N TRP A 266 19.31 6.60 -19.64
CA TRP A 266 19.09 8.02 -19.36
C TRP A 266 18.97 8.87 -20.63
N ASN A 267 19.38 8.37 -21.80
CA ASN A 267 19.23 9.08 -23.07
C ASN A 267 17.79 9.14 -23.57
N LEU A 268 16.88 8.34 -22.99
CA LEU A 268 15.45 8.41 -23.27
C LEU A 268 14.80 9.59 -22.54
N SER A 269 13.61 10.00 -23.00
CA SER A 269 12.84 11.04 -22.31
C SER A 269 12.37 10.57 -20.92
N ALA A 270 12.08 11.51 -20.02
CA ALA A 270 11.54 11.22 -18.69
C ALA A 270 10.19 10.46 -18.76
N GLN A 271 9.39 10.71 -19.82
CA GLN A 271 8.13 10.04 -20.08
C GLN A 271 8.32 8.56 -20.46
N GLU A 272 9.44 8.21 -21.09
CA GLU A 272 9.79 6.82 -21.42
C GLU A 272 10.46 6.11 -20.24
N ILE A 273 11.27 6.82 -19.45
CA ILE A 273 11.96 6.25 -18.28
C ILE A 273 10.98 6.00 -17.12
N ALA A 274 10.04 6.92 -16.86
CA ALA A 274 9.17 6.83 -15.69
C ALA A 274 8.36 5.51 -15.61
N PRO A 275 7.75 4.99 -16.70
CA PRO A 275 7.10 3.68 -16.69
C PRO A 275 8.02 2.52 -16.30
N ILE A 276 9.28 2.52 -16.75
CA ILE A 276 10.28 1.49 -16.41
C ILE A 276 10.54 1.48 -14.90
N VAL A 277 10.73 2.67 -14.31
CA VAL A 277 10.92 2.80 -12.86
C VAL A 277 9.67 2.35 -12.11
N ARG A 278 8.48 2.81 -12.54
CA ARG A 278 7.20 2.52 -11.88
C ARG A 278 6.78 1.05 -11.95
N CYS A 279 7.06 0.35 -13.05
CA CYS A 279 6.77 -1.08 -13.18
C CYS A 279 7.67 -1.95 -12.27
N CYS A 280 8.79 -1.39 -11.80
CA CYS A 280 9.72 -2.01 -10.87
C CYS A 280 9.52 -1.55 -9.41
N ASP A 281 8.57 -0.64 -9.14
CA ASP A 281 8.36 -0.03 -7.83
C ASP A 281 7.20 -0.70 -7.07
N SER A 282 7.42 -1.35 -5.93
CA SER A 282 8.52 -1.17 -4.98
C SER A 282 9.64 -2.21 -5.05
N GLN A 283 9.45 -3.28 -5.84
CA GLN A 283 10.43 -4.33 -6.07
C GLN A 283 10.34 -4.85 -7.52
N PRO A 284 11.49 -5.15 -8.17
CA PRO A 284 12.86 -5.16 -7.62
C PRO A 284 13.58 -3.80 -7.62
N GLY A 285 12.99 -2.78 -8.24
CA GLY A 285 13.61 -1.48 -8.55
C GLY A 285 14.35 -1.48 -9.90
N ALA A 286 14.14 -0.43 -10.67
CA ALA A 286 14.79 -0.29 -11.99
C ALA A 286 16.27 0.01 -11.81
N MET A 287 17.13 -0.66 -12.57
CA MET A 287 18.57 -0.52 -12.45
C MET A 287 19.05 0.70 -13.22
N GLY A 288 19.91 1.50 -12.61
CA GLY A 288 20.53 2.65 -13.25
C GLY A 288 21.90 2.95 -12.66
N THR A 289 22.61 3.87 -13.30
CA THR A 289 23.82 4.47 -12.76
C THR A 289 23.55 5.93 -12.46
N ILE A 290 23.85 6.37 -11.24
CA ILE A 290 23.80 7.78 -10.84
C ILE A 290 25.11 8.09 -10.13
N LEU A 291 25.82 9.14 -10.56
CA LEU A 291 27.11 9.54 -9.98
C LEU A 291 28.11 8.38 -9.87
N ASN A 292 28.21 7.58 -10.93
CA ASN A 292 29.04 6.37 -11.02
C ASN A 292 28.71 5.26 -9.99
N LYS A 293 27.56 5.34 -9.32
CA LYS A 293 27.04 4.30 -8.41
C LYS A 293 25.94 3.50 -9.09
N LEU A 294 26.03 2.17 -9.00
CA LEU A 294 24.94 1.28 -9.41
C LEU A 294 23.81 1.33 -8.38
N VAL A 295 22.61 1.64 -8.83
CA VAL A 295 21.44 1.87 -7.99
C VAL A 295 20.20 1.18 -8.54
N HIS A 296 19.28 0.85 -7.63
CA HIS A 296 17.89 0.59 -7.94
C HIS A 296 17.05 1.83 -7.64
N LEU A 297 16.27 2.27 -8.62
CA LEU A 297 15.50 3.51 -8.62
C LEU A 297 14.04 3.26 -8.27
N TYR A 298 13.44 4.19 -7.52
CA TYR A 298 12.03 4.17 -7.09
C TYR A 298 11.45 5.59 -7.00
N GLY A 299 10.12 5.68 -6.95
CA GLY A 299 9.42 6.96 -6.74
C GLY A 299 9.65 7.96 -7.87
N ALA A 300 9.41 7.52 -9.11
CA ALA A 300 9.62 8.31 -10.31
C ALA A 300 8.46 9.29 -10.61
N HIS A 301 8.77 10.60 -10.68
CA HIS A 301 7.84 11.66 -11.09
C HIS A 301 8.42 12.48 -12.24
N VAL A 302 7.68 12.59 -13.34
CA VAL A 302 8.08 13.42 -14.48
C VAL A 302 7.95 14.88 -14.08
N GLU A 303 9.02 15.66 -14.23
CA GLU A 303 8.95 17.12 -14.07
C GLU A 303 8.37 17.72 -15.36
N LYS A 304 7.26 18.45 -15.24
CA LYS A 304 6.57 19.09 -16.37
C LYS A 304 6.56 20.63 -16.26
N GLN A 305 7.10 21.22 -15.19
CA GLN A 305 7.15 22.67 -15.04
C GLN A 305 8.31 23.25 -15.86
N PRO A 306 8.04 24.04 -16.92
CA PRO A 306 9.07 24.50 -17.84
C PRO A 306 10.16 25.33 -17.17
N ASP A 307 9.81 26.18 -16.21
CA ASP A 307 10.77 27.04 -15.51
C ASP A 307 11.76 26.23 -14.66
N THR A 308 11.31 25.12 -14.07
CA THR A 308 12.15 24.19 -13.29
C THR A 308 13.13 23.48 -14.20
N ILE A 309 12.64 22.99 -15.34
CA ILE A 309 13.44 22.32 -16.37
C ILE A 309 14.48 23.30 -16.91
N LEU A 310 14.07 24.49 -17.36
CA LEU A 310 14.95 25.50 -17.97
C LEU A 310 16.01 26.03 -17.00
N LYS A 311 15.70 26.18 -15.70
CA LYS A 311 16.68 26.60 -14.68
C LYS A 311 17.65 25.49 -14.29
N ALA A 312 17.23 24.23 -14.38
CA ALA A 312 18.08 23.07 -14.08
C ALA A 312 18.95 22.63 -15.29
N LEU A 313 18.58 23.05 -16.51
CA LEU A 313 19.29 22.80 -17.76
C LEU A 313 20.36 23.87 -18.10
N VAL A 314 20.68 24.77 -17.17
CA VAL A 314 21.78 25.73 -17.35
C VAL A 314 23.11 24.95 -17.24
N ASP A 315 23.87 24.92 -18.35
CA ASP A 315 25.19 24.29 -18.61
C ASP A 315 25.28 22.79 -18.99
N GLU A 316 26.49 22.43 -19.47
CA GLU A 316 27.04 21.23 -20.16
C GLU A 316 26.65 19.82 -19.64
N ARG A 317 25.68 19.72 -18.74
CA ARG A 317 25.21 18.47 -18.14
C ARG A 317 24.57 17.54 -19.16
N GLN A 318 24.82 16.24 -19.02
CA GLN A 318 24.35 15.19 -19.94
C GLN A 318 23.17 14.42 -19.33
N PRO A 319 22.40 13.69 -20.15
CA PRO A 319 21.40 12.77 -19.61
C PRO A 319 22.03 11.79 -18.60
N GLY A 320 21.39 11.66 -17.43
CA GLY A 320 21.89 10.91 -16.27
C GLY A 320 22.52 11.77 -15.17
N ASP A 321 22.81 13.05 -15.45
CA ASP A 321 23.32 13.97 -14.44
C ASP A 321 22.23 14.40 -13.45
N VAL A 322 22.60 14.50 -12.18
CA VAL A 322 21.75 15.08 -11.14
C VAL A 322 21.77 16.60 -11.28
N ILE A 323 20.60 17.20 -11.52
CA ILE A 323 20.47 18.62 -11.83
C ILE A 323 19.85 19.46 -10.72
N GLY A 324 19.28 18.83 -9.70
CA GLY A 324 18.75 19.51 -8.52
C GLY A 324 18.22 18.55 -7.47
N SER A 325 17.71 19.09 -6.36
CA SER A 325 17.11 18.31 -5.28
C SER A 325 15.92 19.03 -4.64
N ARG A 326 15.05 18.25 -4.01
CA ARG A 326 13.91 18.72 -3.20
C ARG A 326 13.54 17.64 -2.18
N HIS A 327 13.49 17.96 -0.89
CA HIS A 327 13.10 17.03 0.20
C HIS A 327 13.71 15.63 0.07
N ASN A 328 15.03 15.57 -0.01
CA ASN A 328 15.81 14.35 -0.19
C ASN A 328 15.59 13.54 -1.48
N ALA A 329 14.75 14.03 -2.41
CA ALA A 329 14.70 13.55 -3.77
C ALA A 329 15.73 14.25 -4.66
N ILE A 330 16.12 13.59 -5.74
CA ILE A 330 16.98 14.16 -6.79
C ILE A 330 16.20 14.35 -8.08
N LEU A 331 16.51 15.41 -8.81
CA LEU A 331 16.06 15.64 -10.18
C LEU A 331 17.19 15.22 -11.13
N VAL A 332 16.91 14.31 -12.05
CA VAL A 332 17.88 13.78 -13.01
C VAL A 332 17.53 14.27 -14.41
N ARG A 333 18.53 14.74 -15.17
CA ARG A 333 18.36 15.11 -16.59
C ARG A 333 18.14 13.85 -17.42
N CYS A 334 17.19 13.90 -18.34
CA CYS A 334 16.89 12.82 -19.27
C CYS A 334 17.12 13.31 -20.71
N GLY A 335 16.89 12.44 -21.70
CA GLY A 335 16.81 12.81 -23.11
C GLY A 335 15.73 13.86 -23.39
N ASP A 336 15.75 14.40 -24.61
CA ASP A 336 14.75 15.35 -25.12
C ASP A 336 14.49 16.57 -24.23
N GLU A 337 15.51 17.04 -23.50
CA GLU A 337 15.42 18.18 -22.57
C GLU A 337 14.36 17.99 -21.47
N THR A 338 14.11 16.73 -21.08
CA THR A 338 13.18 16.39 -20.00
C THR A 338 13.92 16.06 -18.71
N ALA A 339 13.19 16.00 -17.58
CA ALA A 339 13.78 15.67 -16.29
C ALA A 339 12.86 14.77 -15.46
N LEU A 340 13.48 13.91 -14.64
CA LEU A 340 12.80 12.92 -13.82
C LEU A 340 13.21 13.05 -12.37
N TRP A 341 12.23 13.24 -11.48
CA TRP A 341 12.43 13.11 -10.04
C TRP A 341 12.54 11.65 -9.67
N ILE A 342 13.53 11.32 -8.85
CA ILE A 342 13.69 10.04 -8.15
C ILE A 342 13.69 10.33 -6.66
N SER A 343 12.63 9.91 -5.96
CA SER A 343 12.54 10.16 -4.51
C SER A 343 13.38 9.19 -3.70
N HIS A 344 13.54 7.94 -4.16
CA HIS A 344 14.21 6.91 -3.39
C HIS A 344 15.15 6.07 -4.26
N VAL A 345 16.27 5.66 -3.66
CA VAL A 345 17.21 4.72 -4.28
C VAL A 345 17.63 3.64 -3.28
N ARG A 346 18.07 2.50 -3.81
CA ARG A 346 18.80 1.48 -3.07
C ARG A 346 20.12 1.24 -3.80
N LEU A 347 21.25 1.48 -3.12
CA LEU A 347 22.55 1.12 -3.67
C LEU A 347 22.60 -0.39 -3.94
N ALA A 348 23.25 -0.83 -5.01
CA ALA A 348 23.39 -2.26 -5.30
C ALA A 348 24.10 -3.04 -4.16
N THR A 349 24.89 -2.34 -3.35
CA THR A 349 25.59 -2.85 -2.17
C THR A 349 24.75 -2.85 -0.89
N SER A 350 23.53 -2.31 -0.92
CA SER A 350 22.64 -2.18 0.23
C SER A 350 21.34 -2.96 0.05
N LEU A 351 20.78 -3.42 1.18
CA LEU A 351 19.46 -4.02 1.26
C LEU A 351 18.37 -2.99 1.55
N ILE A 352 18.75 -1.78 2.00
CA ILE A 352 17.83 -0.75 2.48
C ILE A 352 17.60 0.28 1.38
N LYS A 353 16.33 0.64 1.18
CA LYS A 353 15.91 1.73 0.30
C LYS A 353 15.82 3.01 1.11
N LEU A 354 16.45 4.08 0.66
CA LEU A 354 16.48 5.37 1.34
C LEU A 354 16.04 6.49 0.39
N PRO A 355 15.67 7.66 0.93
CA PRO A 355 15.61 8.88 0.15
C PRO A 355 16.89 9.09 -0.67
N ALA A 356 16.75 9.59 -1.90
CA ALA A 356 17.82 9.56 -2.88
C ALA A 356 19.09 10.29 -2.44
N THR A 357 18.97 11.46 -1.82
CA THR A 357 20.13 12.21 -1.33
C THR A 357 20.83 11.49 -0.19
N MET A 358 20.08 10.91 0.77
CA MET A 358 20.63 10.18 1.92
C MET A 358 21.45 8.97 1.47
N ALA A 359 20.99 8.20 0.48
CA ALA A 359 21.75 7.06 -0.03
C ALA A 359 22.94 7.46 -0.92
N LEU A 360 22.84 8.53 -1.70
CA LEU A 360 23.89 8.92 -2.64
C LEU A 360 24.99 9.75 -1.97
N PHE A 361 24.66 10.45 -0.88
CA PHE A 361 25.53 11.42 -0.20
C PHE A 361 25.55 11.21 1.32
N PRO A 362 25.93 10.01 1.81
CA PRO A 362 25.86 9.69 3.25
C PRO A 362 26.79 10.57 4.10
N ASP A 363 27.97 10.94 3.58
CA ASP A 363 29.02 11.65 4.36
C ASP A 363 29.07 13.16 4.10
N ALA A 364 28.03 13.76 3.51
CA ALA A 364 28.14 15.12 2.98
C ALA A 364 27.82 16.19 4.05
N GLU A 365 28.85 16.71 4.71
CA GLU A 365 28.81 17.95 5.50
C GLU A 365 29.56 19.10 4.77
N PRO A 366 28.90 20.16 4.25
CA PRO A 366 27.51 20.29 3.83
C PRO A 366 27.25 19.50 2.53
N PRO A 367 25.97 19.20 2.21
CA PRO A 367 25.65 18.41 1.03
C PRO A 367 26.10 19.17 -0.23
N ILE A 368 26.67 18.44 -1.18
CA ILE A 368 27.01 18.90 -2.54
C ILE A 368 26.05 19.98 -3.00
N GLU A 369 26.56 21.06 -3.62
CA GLU A 369 25.81 22.19 -4.20
C GLU A 369 24.86 21.74 -5.34
N LEU A 370 23.93 20.84 -5.04
CA LEU A 370 22.79 20.56 -5.89
C LEU A 370 21.86 21.77 -5.77
N PRO A 371 21.48 22.38 -6.90
CA PRO A 371 20.49 23.45 -6.88
C PRO A 371 19.22 22.95 -6.18
N HIS A 372 18.86 23.61 -5.09
CA HIS A 372 17.60 23.34 -4.41
C HIS A 372 16.46 23.85 -5.30
N ILE A 373 15.57 22.95 -5.72
CA ILE A 373 14.40 23.30 -6.50
C ILE A 373 13.27 23.66 -5.55
N ALA A 374 12.90 24.94 -5.56
CA ALA A 374 11.86 25.52 -4.71
C ALA A 374 10.56 24.70 -4.73
N GLU A 375 9.86 24.68 -3.60
CA GLU A 375 8.58 23.99 -3.47
C GLU A 375 7.53 24.51 -4.46
N PRO A 376 6.69 23.62 -5.01
CA PRO A 376 5.59 24.03 -5.88
C PRO A 376 4.45 24.66 -5.07
N LYS A 377 3.40 25.09 -5.77
CA LYS A 377 2.23 25.69 -5.11
C LYS A 377 1.61 24.69 -4.12
N PHE A 378 1.55 25.10 -2.85
CA PHE A 378 1.01 24.29 -1.76
C PHE A 378 -0.49 23.98 -1.92
N VAL A 379 -1.30 24.99 -2.26
CA VAL A 379 -2.76 24.84 -2.44
C VAL A 379 -3.11 24.55 -3.90
N LEU A 380 -3.68 23.37 -4.14
CA LEU A 380 -4.13 22.90 -5.44
C LEU A 380 -5.67 22.95 -5.57
N PRO A 381 -6.21 23.09 -6.79
CA PRO A 381 -7.64 22.93 -7.03
C PRO A 381 -8.13 21.56 -6.56
N PHE A 382 -9.33 21.52 -5.99
CA PHE A 382 -9.94 20.28 -5.49
C PHE A 382 -9.97 19.20 -6.60
N GLY A 383 -9.44 18.02 -6.30
CA GLY A 383 -9.35 16.90 -7.22
C GLY A 383 -8.07 16.84 -8.08
N GLN A 384 -7.22 17.87 -8.07
CA GLN A 384 -5.95 17.86 -8.83
C GLN A 384 -4.81 17.24 -8.02
N TRP A 385 -3.99 16.41 -8.67
CA TRP A 385 -2.84 15.76 -8.02
C TRP A 385 -1.52 16.43 -8.44
N PRO A 386 -0.57 16.67 -7.52
CA PRO A 386 0.71 17.26 -7.88
C PRO A 386 1.52 16.44 -8.89
N ALA A 387 1.46 15.11 -8.76
CA ALA A 387 2.23 14.18 -9.58
C ALA A 387 1.98 14.36 -11.09
N ALA A 388 0.84 14.95 -11.47
CA ALA A 388 0.52 15.35 -12.84
C ALA A 388 1.50 16.39 -13.41
N SER A 389 2.32 17.05 -12.59
CA SER A 389 3.22 18.14 -12.99
C SER A 389 4.62 18.13 -12.35
N THR A 390 4.77 17.69 -11.10
CA THR A 390 6.07 17.70 -10.37
C THR A 390 6.01 16.76 -9.15
N LEU A 391 7.14 16.57 -8.45
CA LEU A 391 7.17 15.87 -7.16
C LEU A 391 6.74 16.79 -6.02
N GLN A 392 5.70 16.41 -5.28
CA GLN A 392 5.25 17.10 -4.08
C GLN A 392 4.60 16.09 -3.13
N GLU A 393 5.14 15.99 -1.92
CA GLU A 393 4.66 15.04 -0.91
C GLU A 393 3.51 15.62 -0.09
N ILE A 394 3.56 16.91 0.25
CA ILE A 394 2.55 17.60 1.06
C ILE A 394 1.84 18.67 0.23
N PHE A 395 0.51 18.63 0.19
CA PHE A 395 -0.31 19.61 -0.52
C PHE A 395 -1.70 19.72 0.07
N LEU A 396 -2.41 20.78 -0.31
CA LEU A 396 -3.74 21.08 0.20
C LEU A 396 -4.77 21.18 -0.93
N TRP A 397 -5.94 20.56 -0.74
CA TRP A 397 -7.15 21.00 -1.45
C TRP A 397 -7.97 21.89 -0.54
N GLN A 398 -8.35 23.07 -1.04
CA GLN A 398 -9.30 23.94 -0.34
C GLN A 398 -10.65 23.86 -1.03
N ARG A 399 -11.72 23.61 -0.27
CA ARG A 399 -13.10 23.72 -0.74
C ARG A 399 -13.98 24.29 0.36
N ALA A 400 -14.58 25.45 0.11
CA ALA A 400 -15.29 26.22 1.13
C ALA A 400 -14.37 26.47 2.35
N ARG A 401 -14.85 26.21 3.57
CA ARG A 401 -14.08 26.36 4.82
C ARG A 401 -13.43 25.04 5.26
N ILE A 402 -13.16 24.15 4.30
CA ILE A 402 -12.57 22.82 4.54
C ILE A 402 -11.22 22.75 3.84
N ALA A 403 -10.20 22.38 4.60
CA ALA A 403 -8.84 22.17 4.15
C ALA A 403 -8.53 20.66 4.17
N TYR A 404 -8.30 20.06 3.00
CA TYR A 404 -7.92 18.65 2.87
C TYR A 404 -6.41 18.57 2.71
N LEU A 405 -5.73 18.20 3.80
CA LEU A 405 -4.29 18.07 3.89
C LEU A 405 -3.86 16.67 3.44
N TRP A 406 -3.15 16.62 2.33
CA TRP A 406 -2.53 15.41 1.80
C TRP A 406 -1.05 15.36 2.17
N PHE A 407 -0.57 14.18 2.55
CA PHE A 407 0.84 13.89 2.86
C PHE A 407 1.18 12.49 2.31
N ASP A 408 1.53 12.44 1.03
CA ASP A 408 1.76 11.21 0.25
C ASP A 408 3.22 10.74 0.40
N PHE A 409 3.61 10.41 1.63
CA PHE A 409 4.96 9.92 1.90
C PHE A 409 5.16 8.51 1.37
N TYR A 410 6.35 8.25 0.81
CA TYR A 410 6.66 6.98 0.18
C TYR A 410 6.51 5.80 1.17
N ASN A 411 5.72 4.79 0.80
CA ASN A 411 5.30 3.68 1.67
C ASN A 411 4.58 4.09 2.97
N GLY A 412 4.10 5.34 3.09
CA GLY A 412 3.49 5.86 4.31
C GLY A 412 4.46 6.01 5.49
N ALA A 413 5.75 5.79 5.29
CA ALA A 413 6.76 5.94 6.34
C ALA A 413 7.13 7.42 6.49
N MET A 414 7.17 7.91 7.72
CA MET A 414 7.32 9.33 8.07
C MET A 414 8.66 9.56 8.75
N ASN A 415 9.64 10.10 8.03
CA ASN A 415 10.92 10.46 8.64
C ASN A 415 10.81 11.77 9.45
N THR A 416 11.85 12.07 10.24
CA THR A 416 11.88 13.26 11.11
C THR A 416 11.61 14.57 10.36
N GLU A 417 12.23 14.80 9.18
CA GLU A 417 12.03 16.03 8.39
C GLU A 417 10.61 16.14 7.83
N GLN A 418 10.04 15.02 7.35
CA GLN A 418 8.67 14.95 6.85
C GLN A 418 7.66 15.26 7.96
N CYS A 419 7.86 14.71 9.17
CA CYS A 419 7.02 15.03 10.32
C CYS A 419 7.09 16.52 10.68
N GLN A 420 8.29 17.11 10.72
CA GLN A 420 8.46 18.54 11.01
C GLN A 420 7.75 19.45 9.98
N ARG A 421 7.89 19.13 8.68
CA ARG A 421 7.17 19.84 7.60
C ARG A 421 5.65 19.69 7.74
N LEU A 422 5.17 18.50 8.12
CA LEU A 422 3.76 18.25 8.36
C LEU A 422 3.24 19.05 9.57
N THR A 423 3.97 19.07 10.69
CA THR A 423 3.66 19.89 11.87
C THR A 423 3.58 21.37 11.54
N GLN A 424 4.55 21.89 10.75
CA GLN A 424 4.51 23.27 10.28
C GLN A 424 3.25 23.53 9.45
N THR A 425 2.93 22.63 8.53
CA THR A 425 1.75 22.75 7.66
C THR A 425 0.45 22.76 8.46
N ILE A 426 0.30 21.85 9.43
CA ILE A 426 -0.87 21.81 10.32
C ILE A 426 -0.97 23.10 11.12
N THR A 427 0.15 23.61 11.62
CA THR A 427 0.20 24.89 12.36
C THR A 427 -0.21 26.09 11.49
N GLU A 428 0.11 26.07 10.20
CA GLU A 428 -0.30 27.11 9.25
C GLU A 428 -1.80 27.02 8.96
N ILE A 429 -2.34 25.81 8.76
CA ILE A 429 -3.78 25.59 8.62
C ILE A 429 -4.50 26.06 9.89
N GLU A 430 -4.00 25.73 11.07
CA GLU A 430 -4.59 26.11 12.36
C GLU A 430 -4.82 27.63 12.47
N LYS A 431 -3.87 28.43 11.99
CA LYS A 431 -3.91 29.90 11.98
C LYS A 431 -4.84 30.49 10.91
N ASP A 432 -5.26 29.70 9.92
CA ASP A 432 -6.14 30.17 8.85
C ASP A 432 -7.60 30.30 9.34
N GLU A 433 -8.03 31.53 9.60
CA GLU A 433 -9.40 31.86 10.01
C GLU A 433 -10.45 31.56 8.91
N SER A 434 -10.02 31.30 7.67
CA SER A 434 -10.93 30.91 6.59
C SER A 434 -11.29 29.41 6.60
N THR A 435 -10.62 28.62 7.44
CA THR A 435 -10.81 27.17 7.56
C THR A 435 -11.44 26.80 8.91
N ASP A 436 -12.56 26.07 8.87
CA ASP A 436 -13.25 25.53 10.05
C ASP A 436 -12.93 24.04 10.29
N VAL A 437 -12.62 23.31 9.21
CA VAL A 437 -12.45 21.85 9.21
C VAL A 437 -11.14 21.50 8.53
N MET A 438 -10.31 20.72 9.22
CA MET A 438 -9.08 20.15 8.69
C MET A 438 -9.27 18.64 8.49
N VAL A 439 -9.11 18.18 7.25
CA VAL A 439 -9.20 16.76 6.90
C VAL A 439 -7.80 16.24 6.57
N LEU A 440 -7.29 15.33 7.40
CA LEU A 440 -6.03 14.62 7.21
C LEU A 440 -6.27 13.45 6.24
N MET A 441 -5.68 13.51 5.06
CA MET A 441 -5.93 12.55 3.99
C MET A 441 -4.84 11.47 3.88
N GLY A 442 -3.64 11.71 4.42
CA GLY A 442 -2.47 10.86 4.18
C GLY A 442 -2.08 10.82 2.71
N GLY A 443 -1.63 9.65 2.26
CA GLY A 443 -1.43 9.30 0.85
C GLY A 443 -2.54 8.40 0.29
N ARG A 444 -2.48 8.12 -1.01
CA ARG A 444 -3.46 7.21 -1.66
C ARG A 444 -3.21 5.75 -1.28
N ASP A 445 -1.95 5.36 -1.23
CA ASP A 445 -1.54 3.98 -0.95
C ASP A 445 -1.59 3.68 0.55
N PHE A 446 -1.25 4.67 1.37
CA PHE A 446 -1.19 4.59 2.82
C PHE A 446 -1.66 5.89 3.42
N PHE A 447 -2.42 5.84 4.50
CA PHE A 447 -2.60 7.01 5.34
C PHE A 447 -1.27 7.32 6.05
N SER A 448 -0.76 6.36 6.82
CA SER A 448 0.56 6.39 7.45
C SER A 448 0.92 5.00 7.98
N ASN A 449 2.19 4.62 7.88
CA ASN A 449 2.80 3.48 8.56
C ASN A 449 3.78 3.91 9.66
N ASP A 450 3.72 5.20 10.05
CA ASP A 450 4.48 5.78 11.15
C ASP A 450 5.99 5.88 10.90
N ILE A 451 6.80 5.63 11.94
CA ILE A 451 8.26 5.72 11.96
C ILE A 451 8.90 5.20 10.67
N HIS A 452 9.84 5.97 10.15
CA HIS A 452 10.59 5.59 8.96
C HIS A 452 11.80 4.71 9.31
N LEU A 453 11.55 3.43 9.58
CA LEU A 453 12.57 2.45 10.00
C LEU A 453 13.83 2.41 9.11
N ASN A 454 13.68 2.60 7.79
CA ASN A 454 14.82 2.60 6.89
C ASN A 454 15.79 3.78 7.13
N THR A 455 15.28 4.97 7.44
CA THR A 455 16.14 6.14 7.69
C THR A 455 16.79 6.05 9.06
N ILE A 456 16.08 5.49 10.04
CA ILE A 456 16.63 5.16 11.36
C ILE A 456 17.77 4.17 11.24
N GLU A 457 17.56 3.04 10.56
CA GLU A 457 18.57 1.99 10.43
C GLU A 457 19.82 2.47 9.67
N ALA A 458 19.66 3.47 8.80
CA ALA A 458 20.75 4.06 8.04
C ALA A 458 21.43 5.26 8.72
N ALA A 459 20.90 5.74 9.85
CA ALA A 459 21.48 6.86 10.58
C ALA A 459 22.78 6.43 11.30
N ASP A 460 23.68 7.40 11.55
CA ASP A 460 24.91 7.14 12.30
C ASP A 460 24.64 6.65 13.72
N ASP A 461 23.59 7.18 14.36
CA ASP A 461 23.03 6.70 15.61
C ASP A 461 21.53 6.38 15.44
N PRO A 462 21.18 5.11 15.18
CA PRO A 462 19.79 4.70 15.03
C PRO A 462 18.92 4.93 16.27
N ALA A 463 19.50 4.90 17.48
CA ALA A 463 18.75 5.14 18.70
C ALA A 463 18.39 6.63 18.83
N GLU A 464 19.34 7.51 18.54
CA GLU A 464 19.09 8.96 18.50
C GLU A 464 18.09 9.33 17.39
N GLU A 465 18.23 8.79 16.18
CA GLU A 465 17.28 9.07 15.10
C GLU A 465 15.89 8.50 15.40
N SER A 466 15.80 7.32 16.05
CA SER A 466 14.51 6.78 16.53
C SER A 466 13.85 7.74 17.52
N TRP A 467 14.62 8.23 18.50
CA TRP A 467 14.16 9.20 19.49
C TRP A 467 13.67 10.50 18.82
N ARG A 468 14.43 11.03 17.87
CA ARG A 468 14.04 12.24 17.13
C ARG A 468 12.78 12.02 16.28
N ASN A 469 12.69 10.87 15.61
CA ASN A 469 11.56 10.57 14.73
C ASN A 469 10.26 10.43 15.52
N ILE A 470 10.26 9.70 16.64
CA ILE A 470 9.06 9.54 17.47
C ILE A 470 8.61 10.88 18.07
N HIS A 471 9.54 11.74 18.51
CA HIS A 471 9.18 13.09 18.99
C HIS A 471 8.56 13.96 17.90
N ALA A 472 9.07 13.87 16.67
CA ALA A 472 8.51 14.60 15.55
C ALA A 472 7.11 14.09 15.17
N ILE A 473 6.84 12.79 15.31
CA ILE A 473 5.49 12.21 15.17
C ILE A 473 4.57 12.70 16.29
N ASP A 474 5.03 12.69 17.54
CA ASP A 474 4.26 13.21 18.69
C ASP A 474 3.89 14.69 18.50
N ASP A 475 4.76 15.50 17.90
CA ASP A 475 4.43 16.89 17.56
C ASP A 475 3.29 16.98 16.54
N VAL A 476 3.26 16.10 15.53
CA VAL A 476 2.13 16.00 14.57
C VAL A 476 0.85 15.63 15.33
N VAL A 477 0.90 14.56 16.14
CA VAL A 477 -0.26 14.07 16.92
C VAL A 477 -0.78 15.15 17.87
N LYS A 478 0.12 15.85 18.56
CA LYS A 478 -0.22 16.96 19.45
C LYS A 478 -0.88 18.12 18.72
N CYS A 479 -0.42 18.49 17.53
CA CYS A 479 -1.08 19.50 16.71
C CYS A 479 -2.52 19.10 16.35
N ILE A 480 -2.77 17.81 16.08
CA ILE A 480 -4.12 17.30 15.80
C ILE A 480 -4.99 17.35 17.07
N LEU A 481 -4.50 16.80 18.19
CA LEU A 481 -5.24 16.74 19.47
C LEU A 481 -5.58 18.11 20.05
N THR A 482 -4.74 19.12 19.79
CA THR A 482 -4.90 20.48 20.33
C THR A 482 -5.50 21.48 19.34
N SER A 483 -5.89 21.01 18.16
CA SER A 483 -6.53 21.82 17.12
C SER A 483 -7.82 22.47 17.64
N THR A 484 -8.01 23.76 17.34
CA THR A 484 -9.28 24.45 17.59
C THR A 484 -10.28 24.26 16.45
N LYS A 485 -9.81 23.75 15.30
CA LYS A 485 -10.64 23.33 14.16
C LYS A 485 -11.17 21.93 14.35
N LEU A 486 -12.30 21.62 13.72
CA LEU A 486 -12.79 20.24 13.62
C LEU A 486 -11.80 19.41 12.78
N THR A 487 -11.25 18.35 13.36
CA THR A 487 -10.28 17.47 12.71
C THR A 487 -10.94 16.17 12.23
N ILE A 488 -10.64 15.76 11.00
CA ILE A 488 -11.11 14.50 10.43
C ILE A 488 -9.92 13.75 9.84
N ALA A 489 -9.66 12.52 10.25
CA ALA A 489 -8.76 11.62 9.53
C ALA A 489 -9.55 10.78 8.54
N ALA A 490 -9.23 10.89 7.24
CA ALA A 490 -9.90 10.17 6.16
C ALA A 490 -8.92 9.22 5.46
N LEU A 491 -8.87 7.98 5.96
CA LEU A 491 -7.95 6.93 5.53
C LEU A 491 -8.41 6.32 4.21
N VAL A 492 -7.81 6.75 3.11
CA VAL A 492 -8.02 6.12 1.80
C VAL A 492 -7.19 4.84 1.68
N GLY A 493 -5.94 4.90 2.10
CA GLY A 493 -5.00 3.78 2.10
C GLY A 493 -4.88 3.08 3.45
N ASN A 494 -4.04 2.04 3.49
CA ASN A 494 -3.76 1.29 4.70
C ASN A 494 -3.08 2.15 5.77
N ALA A 495 -3.21 1.75 7.04
CA ALA A 495 -2.42 2.33 8.12
C ALA A 495 -1.88 1.24 9.05
N GLY A 496 -0.67 1.43 9.54
CA GLY A 496 -0.01 0.52 10.46
C GLY A 496 0.59 1.25 11.65
N ALA A 497 0.65 0.56 12.79
CA ALA A 497 1.29 1.03 14.01
C ALA A 497 0.85 2.46 14.39
N GLY A 498 1.79 3.38 14.61
CA GLY A 498 1.51 4.77 14.97
C GLY A 498 0.74 5.55 13.94
N GLY A 499 0.69 5.09 12.69
CA GLY A 499 -0.14 5.69 11.66
C GLY A 499 -1.62 5.50 11.94
N VAL A 500 -1.99 4.38 12.59
CA VAL A 500 -3.36 4.19 13.10
C VAL A 500 -3.61 5.10 14.31
N MET A 501 -2.61 5.26 15.20
CA MET A 501 -2.72 6.11 16.39
C MET A 501 -2.86 7.60 16.00
N THR A 502 -2.09 8.04 15.02
CA THR A 502 -2.19 9.38 14.41
C THR A 502 -3.57 9.63 13.82
N ALA A 503 -4.19 8.61 13.20
CA ALA A 503 -5.53 8.74 12.64
C ALA A 503 -6.63 8.92 13.70
N ILE A 504 -6.51 8.25 14.85
CA ILE A 504 -7.50 8.32 15.93
C ILE A 504 -7.31 9.54 16.85
N ALA A 505 -6.24 10.32 16.66
CA ALA A 505 -6.03 11.61 17.31
C ALA A 505 -7.02 12.69 16.81
N ALA A 506 -7.60 12.51 15.62
CA ALA A 506 -8.61 13.42 15.08
C ALA A 506 -9.98 13.23 15.76
N ASP A 507 -10.83 14.26 15.72
CA ASP A 507 -12.19 14.22 16.30
C ASP A 507 -13.06 13.13 15.64
N LEU A 508 -12.86 12.92 14.34
CA LEU A 508 -13.54 11.90 13.55
C LEU A 508 -12.54 11.12 12.70
N THR A 509 -12.63 9.79 12.72
CA THR A 509 -11.83 8.91 11.86
C THR A 509 -12.74 8.12 10.93
N TRP A 510 -12.52 8.27 9.63
CA TRP A 510 -13.18 7.52 8.56
C TRP A 510 -12.15 6.71 7.80
N THR A 511 -12.53 5.49 7.43
CA THR A 511 -11.68 4.61 6.64
C THR A 511 -12.43 4.10 5.42
N HIS A 512 -11.73 3.98 4.31
CA HIS A 512 -12.22 3.30 3.13
C HIS A 512 -12.46 1.82 3.45
N ALA A 513 -13.56 1.24 2.97
CA ALA A 513 -13.93 -0.15 3.27
C ALA A 513 -12.84 -1.19 2.92
N ASN A 514 -11.93 -0.85 2.01
CA ASN A 514 -10.84 -1.74 1.58
C ASN A 514 -9.50 -1.49 2.29
N ALA A 515 -9.39 -0.46 3.13
CA ALA A 515 -8.17 -0.20 3.88
C ALA A 515 -7.96 -1.27 4.97
N VAL A 516 -6.73 -1.75 5.11
CA VAL A 516 -6.32 -2.66 6.18
C VAL A 516 -5.61 -1.86 7.25
N LEU A 517 -6.06 -2.03 8.49
CA LEU A 517 -5.49 -1.37 9.67
C LEU A 517 -4.70 -2.39 10.49
N HIS A 518 -3.47 -2.04 10.85
CA HIS A 518 -2.62 -2.84 11.74
C HIS A 518 -2.31 -2.06 13.03
N PRO A 519 -3.26 -1.94 13.98
CA PRO A 519 -3.11 -1.17 15.22
C PRO A 519 -2.25 -1.93 16.25
N SER A 520 -1.02 -2.28 15.88
CA SER A 520 -0.14 -3.07 16.75
C SER A 520 1.33 -2.89 16.38
N TYR A 521 2.16 -2.83 17.43
CA TYR A 521 3.62 -2.91 17.36
C TYR A 521 4.14 -4.34 17.43
N LYS A 522 3.29 -5.39 17.51
CA LYS A 522 3.77 -6.79 17.69
C LYS A 522 4.76 -7.26 16.63
N ALA A 523 4.73 -6.67 15.43
CA ALA A 523 5.65 -6.98 14.35
C ALA A 523 6.99 -6.23 14.45
N MET A 524 7.11 -5.33 15.43
CA MET A 524 8.23 -4.43 15.64
C MET A 524 8.75 -4.62 17.07
N ASP A 525 10.04 -4.91 17.20
CA ASP A 525 10.70 -4.99 18.51
C ASP A 525 11.09 -3.58 18.98
N LEU A 526 10.09 -2.67 19.02
CA LEU A 526 10.27 -1.26 19.34
C LEU A 526 9.95 -0.99 20.82
N PHE A 527 10.75 -0.10 21.42
CA PHE A 527 10.58 0.39 22.79
C PHE A 527 10.20 1.88 22.74
N GLY A 528 8.90 2.18 22.79
CA GLY A 528 8.35 3.54 22.74
C GLY A 528 6.93 3.53 22.17
N SER A 529 6.07 4.42 22.65
CA SER A 529 4.71 4.63 22.12
C SER A 529 4.53 6.10 21.79
N GLU A 530 3.75 6.37 20.76
CA GLU A 530 3.15 7.67 20.48
C GLU A 530 2.19 8.05 21.63
N TYR A 531 1.82 9.33 21.68
CA TYR A 531 1.00 9.96 22.73
C TYR A 531 -0.30 9.24 23.12
#